data_AF-A0A317IM34-F1
#
_entry.id   AF-A0A317IM34-F1
#
_cell.length_a   1.000
_cell.length_b   1.000
_cell.length_c   1.000
_cell.angle_alpha   90.00
_cell.angle_beta   90.00
_cell.angle_gamma   90.00
#
_symmetry.space_group_name_H-M   'P 1'
#
loop_
_entity.id
_entity.type
_entity.pdbx_description
1 polymer ?
#
loop_
_entity_poly.entity_id
_entity_poly.type
_entity_poly.pdbx_seq_one_letter_code
_entity_poly.pdbx_strand_id
1 'polypeptide(L)' 'MITSIEDILIFKTNIRTDEDRRRIQLTMDMLDGIEKWNVDLQDIDCVLRIESNKFSSAEIISIINYCGFECAELE' A
#
# COMPACT_ATOMS: atom_id res chain seq x y z
N MET A 1 -5.15 17.34 22.34
CA MET A 1 -4.44 16.78 21.16
C MET A 1 -4.98 15.39 20.96
N ILE A 2 -5.67 15.13 19.86
CA ILE A 2 -6.07 13.78 19.50
C ILE A 2 -5.06 13.37 18.45
N THR A 3 -4.13 12.50 18.81
CA THR A 3 -3.32 11.75 17.84
C THR A 3 -4.29 10.88 17.07
N SER A 4 -4.40 11.10 15.75
CA SER A 4 -5.21 10.26 14.86
C SER A 4 -4.88 8.79 15.09
N ILE A 5 -5.90 7.93 15.14
CA ILE A 5 -5.70 6.49 15.14
C ILE A 5 -5.22 6.14 13.73
N GLU A 6 -4.01 5.60 13.62
CA GLU A 6 -3.46 5.10 12.37
C GLU A 6 -3.95 3.65 12.19
N ASP A 7 -4.61 3.39 11.07
CA ASP A 7 -4.95 2.05 10.63
C ASP A 7 -3.75 1.43 9.91
N ILE A 8 -3.40 0.21 10.29
CA ILE A 8 -2.39 -0.59 9.60
C ILE A 8 -3.14 -1.48 8.62
N LEU A 9 -2.94 -1.23 7.33
CA LEU A 9 -3.49 -2.01 6.23
C LEU A 9 -2.41 -2.91 5.64
N ILE A 10 -2.73 -4.17 5.41
CA ILE A 10 -1.78 -5.18 4.92
C ILE A 10 -2.40 -5.91 3.72
N PHE A 11 -1.63 -5.99 2.64
CA PHE A 11 -2.07 -6.56 1.37
C PHE A 11 -1.02 -7.50 0.80
N LYS A 12 -1.48 -8.55 0.10
CA LYS A 12 -0.65 -9.27 -0.88
C LYS A 12 -0.70 -8.58 -2.23
N THR A 13 0.42 -8.56 -2.93
CA THR A 13 0.52 -7.89 -4.24
C THR A 13 1.34 -8.68 -5.23
N ASN A 14 1.37 -8.24 -6.49
CA ASN A 14 2.31 -8.73 -7.50
C ASN A 14 3.47 -7.75 -7.77
N ILE A 15 3.73 -6.81 -6.86
CA ILE A 15 4.86 -5.87 -6.94
C ILE A 15 6.12 -6.63 -6.54
N ARG A 16 6.86 -7.16 -7.52
CA ARG A 16 7.94 -8.14 -7.28
C ARG A 16 9.34 -7.54 -7.36
N THR A 17 9.49 -6.37 -7.96
CA THR A 17 10.79 -5.75 -8.19
C THR A 17 10.88 -4.34 -7.62
N ASP A 18 12.11 -3.86 -7.45
CA ASP A 18 12.33 -2.46 -7.07
C ASP A 18 11.79 -1.48 -8.14
N GLU A 19 11.79 -1.89 -9.42
CA GLU A 19 11.20 -1.10 -10.50
C GLU A 19 9.67 -1.00 -10.35
N ASP A 20 8.99 -2.11 -10.05
CA ASP A 20 7.54 -2.12 -9.78
C ASP A 20 7.20 -1.21 -8.60
N ARG A 21 7.98 -1.30 -7.52
CA ARG A 21 7.83 -0.44 -6.35
C ARG A 21 7.99 1.05 -6.71
N ARG A 22 8.99 1.39 -7.52
CA ARG A 22 9.19 2.78 -7.99
C ARG A 22 8.03 3.27 -8.86
N ARG A 23 7.37 2.40 -9.61
CA ARG A 23 6.20 2.77 -10.43
C ARG A 23 5.01 3.23 -9.60
N ILE A 24 4.81 2.66 -8.40
CA ILE A 24 3.74 3.10 -7.49
C ILE A 24 4.18 4.20 -6.52
N GLN A 25 5.48 4.43 -6.37
CA GLN A 25 6.03 5.33 -5.35
C GLN A 25 5.48 6.74 -5.45
N LEU A 26 5.48 7.34 -6.64
CA LEU A 26 4.95 8.70 -6.82
C LEU A 26 3.46 8.78 -6.44
N THR A 27 2.66 7.77 -6.80
CA THR A 27 1.25 7.73 -6.44
C THR A 27 1.08 7.66 -4.93
N MET A 28 1.78 6.74 -4.26
CA MET A 28 1.67 6.53 -2.82
C MET A 28 2.16 7.74 -2.02
N ASP A 29 3.26 8.36 -2.42
CA ASP A 29 3.85 9.53 -1.77
C ASP A 29 3.01 10.81 -1.96
N MET A 30 2.11 10.85 -2.95
CA MET A 30 1.18 11.96 -3.19
C MET A 30 -0.16 11.84 -2.45
N LEU A 31 -0.47 10.67 -1.87
CA LEU A 31 -1.74 10.45 -1.17
C LEU A 31 -1.72 11.07 0.22
N ASP A 32 -2.47 12.16 0.38
CA ASP A 32 -2.70 12.78 1.68
C ASP A 32 -3.43 11.81 2.62
N GLY A 33 -2.77 11.42 3.72
CA GLY A 33 -3.29 10.46 4.70
C GLY A 33 -2.57 9.11 4.74
N ILE A 34 -1.60 8.87 3.85
CA ILE A 34 -0.62 7.79 4.01
C ILE A 34 0.61 8.35 4.73
N GLU A 35 0.82 7.90 5.96
CA GLU A 35 1.98 8.31 6.77
C GLU A 35 3.21 7.48 6.39
N LYS A 36 3.01 6.19 6.09
CA LYS A 36 4.09 5.29 5.70
C LYS A 36 3.59 4.13 4.87
N TRP A 37 4.42 3.66 3.94
CA TRP A 37 4.15 2.43 3.20
C TRP A 37 5.47 1.70 2.87
N ASN A 38 5.40 0.39 2.67
CA ASN A 38 6.51 -0.43 2.19
C ASN A 38 5.99 -1.71 1.52
N VAL A 39 6.72 -2.21 0.53
CA VAL A 39 6.52 -3.56 -0.02
C VAL A 39 7.68 -4.45 0.41
N ASP A 40 7.38 -5.57 1.06
CA ASP A 40 8.34 -6.63 1.34
C ASP A 40 8.49 -7.51 0.11
N LEU A 41 9.51 -7.22 -0.70
CA LEU A 41 9.81 -7.96 -1.93
C LEU A 41 10.44 -9.34 -1.66
N GLN A 42 10.85 -9.63 -0.42
CA GLN A 42 11.41 -10.93 -0.04
C GLN A 42 10.31 -11.91 0.39
N ASP A 43 9.13 -11.39 0.72
CA ASP A 43 7.97 -12.20 1.02
C ASP A 43 7.37 -12.82 -0.25
N ILE A 44 6.92 -14.08 -0.16
CA ILE A 44 6.36 -14.81 -1.29
C ILE A 44 5.10 -14.13 -1.86
N ASP A 45 4.33 -13.48 -0.97
CA ASP A 45 3.10 -12.74 -1.27
C ASP A 45 3.35 -11.25 -1.56
N CYS A 46 4.61 -10.80 -1.55
CA CYS A 46 5.02 -9.42 -1.84
C CYS A 46 4.20 -8.41 -1.04
N VAL A 47 4.32 -8.51 0.29
CA VAL A 47 3.40 -7.86 1.24
C VAL A 47 3.56 -6.34 1.20
N LEU A 48 2.48 -5.64 0.85
CA LEU A 48 2.35 -4.19 0.95
C LEU A 48 1.75 -3.84 2.31
N ARG A 49 2.51 -3.12 3.14
CA ARG A 49 2.04 -2.56 4.41
C ARG A 49 1.88 -1.06 4.29
N ILE A 50 0.76 -0.53 4.74
CA ILE A 50 0.43 0.90 4.75
C ILE A 50 -0.02 1.31 6.15
N GLU A 51 0.47 2.45 6.60
CA GLU A 51 0.02 3.17 7.80
C GLU A 51 -0.75 4.40 7.32
N SER A 52 -2.04 4.45 7.60
CA SER A 52 -2.97 5.44 7.03
C SER A 52 -4.02 5.85 8.04
N ASN A 53 -4.47 7.10 7.98
CA ASN A 53 -5.57 7.61 8.83
C ASN A 53 -6.82 8.02 8.04
N LYS A 54 -6.82 7.83 6.71
CA LYS A 54 -7.89 8.28 5.81
C LYS A 54 -8.38 7.25 4.82
N PHE A 55 -7.61 6.22 4.54
CA PHE A 55 -7.91 5.24 3.50
C PHE A 55 -8.46 3.94 4.06
N SER A 56 -9.49 3.41 3.41
CA SER A 56 -9.97 2.05 3.61
C SER A 56 -9.20 1.03 2.75
N SER A 57 -9.27 -0.26 3.10
CA SER A 57 -8.68 -1.35 2.31
C SER A 57 -9.13 -1.32 0.85
N ALA A 58 -10.42 -1.09 0.60
CA ALA A 58 -11.00 -1.07 -0.74
C ALA A 58 -10.43 0.07 -1.61
N GLU A 59 -10.20 1.25 -1.02
CA GLU A 59 -9.59 2.38 -1.73
C GLU A 59 -8.15 2.09 -2.12
N ILE A 60 -7.35 1.56 -1.20
CA ILE A 60 -5.97 1.16 -1.49
C ILE A 60 -5.95 0.12 -2.61
N ILE A 61 -6.78 -0.92 -2.52
CA ILE A 61 -6.85 -1.96 -3.55
C ILE A 61 -7.17 -1.34 -4.93
N SER A 62 -8.13 -0.40 -4.98
CA SER A 62 -8.48 0.27 -6.23
C SER A 62 -7.32 1.10 -6.80
N ILE A 63 -6.58 1.81 -5.94
CA ILE A 63 -5.42 2.62 -6.34
C ILE A 63 -4.29 1.74 -6.89
N ILE A 64 -3.96 0.65 -6.22
CA ILE A 64 -2.89 -0.26 -6.67
C ILE A 64 -3.27 -0.94 -7.98
N ASN A 65 -4.53 -1.36 -8.12
CA ASN A 65 -5.07 -1.88 -9.38
C ASN A 65 -5.01 -0.85 -10.51
N TYR A 66 -5.31 0.42 -10.23
CA TYR A 66 -5.18 1.51 -11.21
C TYR A 66 -3.73 1.75 -11.66
N CYS A 67 -2.76 1.49 -10.78
CA CYS A 67 -1.34 1.52 -11.12
C CYS A 67 -0.88 0.32 -11.97
N GLY A 68 -1.77 -0.65 -12.22
CA GLY A 68 -1.51 -1.84 -13.03
C GLY A 68 -0.98 -3.04 -12.24
N PHE A 69 -1.16 -3.06 -10.91
CA PHE A 69 -0.72 -4.15 -10.03
C PHE A 69 -1.90 -4.82 -9.34
N GLU A 70 -1.80 -6.12 -9.09
CA GLU A 70 -2.81 -6.85 -8.34
C GLU A 70 -2.64 -6.58 -6.84
N CYS A 71 -3.74 -6.38 -6.13
CA CYS A 71 -3.77 -6.10 -4.70
C CYS A 71 -4.99 -6.74 -4.04
N ALA A 72 -4.79 -7.43 -2.93
CA ALA A 72 -5.86 -7.99 -2.11
C ALA A 72 -5.45 -7.98 -0.63
N GLU A 73 -6.41 -7.91 0.28
CA GLU A 73 -6.13 -8.03 1.72
C GLU A 73 -5.40 -9.34 2.03
N LEU A 74 -4.43 -9.27 2.94
CA LEU A 74 -3.72 -10.44 3.45
C LEU A 74 -4.52 -10.99 4.63
N GLU A 75 -4.96 -12.26 4.56
CA GLU A 75 -5.67 -12.97 5.63
C GLU A 75 -4.76 -13.37 6.79
#